data_AF-A0A5C6VVC5-F1
#
_entry.id   AF-A0A5C6VVC5-F1
#
_cell.length_a   1.000
_cell.length_b   1.000
_cell.length_c   1.000
_cell.angle_alpha   90.00
_cell.angle_beta   90.00
_cell.angle_gamma   90.00
#
_symmetry.space_group_name_H-M   'P 1'
#
loop_
_entity.id
_entity.type
_entity.pdbx_description
1 polymer ?
#
loop_
_entity_poly.entity_id
_entity_poly.type
_entity_poly.pdbx_seq_one_letter_code
_entity_poly.pdbx_strand_id
1 'polypeptide(L)'
;MDRALQRHTGIIELTRLRWKSCRKSAVGVQAEKQNLNDTFELGHMLQDVCDSLPKSAVLSAKLPFEIRLRSGKWFVAGSPVRISTDSDAVPGIGNREFLANLRIEAELMMFIGQTAMNATQACRLTLRRFSYVSHNDSYEVSEYKGRGSRTVLFEIFKEYKSHFERFLEWRRALFPNSTLLFPFIRYGSRPGSSCDMARIRAICAELNLTFVGPRLLRNTRVNWMLRRTGDPDVTAETSQHTKKTLLRNYHQPSLQRTMSESTKFWVVMDAHLTKKESVAPGECTGTPKEEASIAKQAPKPNCGRKSGCLWCVDHRDIDSFDYVWALASFCQMKLYELTKVDMRKLAEDAPPAQLAVDRIQEKLSWFKEASEERREWVTEARARIAEGWYHPDFEAELAALEGVL
;
A
#
# COMPACT_ATOMS: atom_id res chain seq x y z
N MET A 1 36.50 -1.95 -19.39
CA MET A 1 37.16 -1.65 -20.68
C MET A 1 37.77 -0.26 -20.71
N ASP A 2 37.04 0.83 -20.43
CA ASP A 2 37.60 2.20 -20.54
C ASP A 2 38.81 2.48 -19.63
N ARG A 3 38.81 1.90 -18.42
CA ARG A 3 39.96 1.97 -17.48
C ARG A 3 41.18 1.16 -17.96
N ALA A 4 40.95 0.08 -18.71
CA ALA A 4 42.02 -0.74 -19.29
C ALA A 4 42.60 -0.11 -20.58
N LEU A 5 41.84 0.78 -21.24
CA LEU A 5 42.22 1.48 -22.45
C LEU A 5 42.63 2.94 -22.20
N GLN A 6 42.75 3.36 -20.93
CA GLN A 6 43.13 4.72 -20.51
C GLN A 6 42.33 5.85 -21.19
N ARG A 7 41.04 5.66 -21.43
CA ARG A 7 40.18 6.69 -22.05
C ARG A 7 39.55 7.60 -21.01
N HIS A 8 39.60 8.91 -21.25
CA HIS A 8 39.01 9.94 -20.37
C HIS A 8 37.51 10.15 -20.60
N THR A 9 37.00 9.70 -21.76
CA THR A 9 35.60 9.88 -22.19
C THR A 9 35.03 8.50 -22.50
N GLY A 10 33.82 8.22 -22.00
CA GLY A 10 33.23 6.88 -22.09
C GLY A 10 32.94 6.51 -23.55
N ILE A 11 33.17 5.25 -23.95
CA ILE A 11 33.04 4.83 -25.36
C ILE A 11 31.65 5.14 -25.95
N ILE A 12 30.62 5.18 -25.11
CA ILE A 12 29.25 5.43 -25.51
C ILE A 12 29.01 6.90 -25.88
N GLU A 13 29.75 7.83 -25.26
CA GLU A 13 29.69 9.27 -25.54
C GLU A 13 30.33 9.61 -26.90
N LEU A 14 31.26 8.76 -27.36
CA LEU A 14 31.87 8.82 -28.68
C LEU A 14 31.02 8.16 -29.77
N THR A 15 29.88 7.58 -29.42
CA THR A 15 28.94 6.95 -30.35
C THR A 15 27.60 7.64 -30.32
N ARG A 16 26.84 7.61 -31.42
CA ARG A 16 25.42 8.07 -31.43
C ARG A 16 24.47 7.08 -30.75
N LEU A 17 25.00 6.08 -30.04
CA LEU A 17 24.22 5.05 -29.38
C LEU A 17 23.68 5.62 -28.06
N ARG A 18 22.36 5.64 -27.91
CA ARG A 18 21.73 6.00 -26.64
C ARG A 18 21.76 4.80 -25.70
N TRP A 19 22.21 5.01 -24.46
CA TRP A 19 21.98 4.04 -23.39
C TRP A 19 20.48 3.74 -23.31
N LYS A 20 20.09 2.48 -23.52
CA LYS A 20 18.76 2.05 -23.08
C LYS A 20 18.79 2.10 -21.56
N SER A 21 17.95 2.95 -20.96
CA SER A 21 17.70 2.93 -19.51
C SER A 21 17.55 1.48 -19.07
N CYS A 22 18.48 0.96 -18.27
CA CYS A 22 18.24 -0.28 -17.56
C CYS A 22 16.94 -0.08 -16.79
N ARG A 23 15.94 -0.92 -17.07
CA ARG A 23 14.71 -0.92 -16.27
C ARG A 23 15.15 -1.34 -14.87
N LYS A 24 14.86 -0.52 -13.85
CA LYS A 24 14.99 -0.94 -12.45
C LYS A 24 14.37 -2.33 -12.31
N SER A 25 15.05 -3.26 -11.66
CA SER A 25 14.49 -4.59 -11.41
C SER A 25 13.15 -4.42 -10.69
N ALA A 26 12.13 -5.14 -11.15
CA ALA A 26 10.76 -5.01 -10.65
C ALA A 26 10.55 -5.78 -9.33
N VAL A 27 11.59 -5.87 -8.48
CA VAL A 27 11.59 -6.74 -7.31
C VAL A 27 11.83 -5.89 -6.06
N GLY A 28 10.89 -5.98 -5.11
CA GLY A 28 10.96 -5.32 -3.80
C GLY A 28 9.99 -4.14 -3.64
N VAL A 29 9.71 -3.78 -2.38
CA VAL A 29 8.86 -2.62 -2.01
C VAL A 29 9.42 -1.31 -2.58
N GLN A 30 10.74 -1.20 -2.68
CA GLN A 30 11.43 -0.06 -3.31
C GLN A 30 11.25 0.02 -4.84
N ALA A 31 10.81 -1.07 -5.49
CA ALA A 31 10.46 -1.10 -6.91
C ALA A 31 9.00 -0.68 -7.15
N GLU A 32 8.20 -0.50 -6.09
CA GLU A 32 6.87 0.05 -6.16
C GLU A 32 6.97 1.54 -6.57
N LYS A 33 6.60 1.82 -7.82
CA LYS A 33 6.80 3.13 -8.47
C LYS A 33 5.94 4.26 -7.89
N GLN A 34 5.11 3.99 -6.89
CA GLN A 34 4.29 4.99 -6.20
C GLN A 34 4.53 4.91 -4.68
N ASN A 35 5.26 5.90 -4.17
CA ASN A 35 5.36 6.14 -2.74
C ASN A 35 4.18 7.03 -2.30
N LEU A 36 3.18 6.41 -1.68
CA LEU A 36 2.03 7.13 -1.14
C LEU A 36 2.43 8.05 0.02
N ASN A 37 3.47 7.69 0.77
CA ASN A 37 3.95 8.48 1.90
C ASN A 37 4.40 9.88 1.44
N ASP A 38 5.25 9.96 0.41
CA ASP A 38 5.72 11.25 -0.14
C ASP A 38 4.55 12.11 -0.65
N THR A 39 3.51 11.47 -1.18
CA THR A 39 2.31 12.17 -1.65
C THR A 39 1.48 12.72 -0.50
N PHE A 40 1.34 11.98 0.60
CA PHE A 40 0.66 12.44 1.81
C PHE A 40 1.44 13.55 2.52
N GLU A 41 2.76 13.41 2.65
CA GLU A 41 3.63 14.45 3.21
C GLU A 41 3.54 15.75 2.42
N LEU A 42 3.58 15.67 1.09
CA LEU A 42 3.35 16.84 0.25
C LEU A 42 1.95 17.41 0.46
N GLY A 43 0.90 16.58 0.46
CA GLY A 43 -0.47 17.03 0.66
C GLY A 43 -0.70 17.75 1.99
N HIS A 44 -0.11 17.25 3.08
CA HIS A 44 -0.14 17.92 4.39
C HIS A 44 0.56 19.27 4.36
N MET A 45 1.75 19.35 3.75
CA MET A 45 2.46 20.61 3.60
C MET A 45 1.66 21.63 2.78
N LEU A 46 1.08 21.22 1.65
CA LEU A 46 0.23 22.10 0.82
C LEU A 46 -0.97 22.62 1.61
N GLN A 47 -1.63 21.76 2.39
CA GLN A 47 -2.73 22.16 3.25
C GLN A 47 -2.30 23.19 4.29
N ASP A 48 -1.17 22.96 4.98
CA ASP A 48 -0.64 23.88 5.98
C ASP A 48 -0.30 25.24 5.38
N VAL A 49 0.23 25.28 4.16
CA VAL A 49 0.47 26.52 3.40
C VAL A 49 -0.84 27.26 3.11
N CYS A 50 -1.87 26.55 2.62
CA CYS A 50 -3.18 27.15 2.37
C CYS A 50 -3.82 27.72 3.64
N ASP A 51 -3.78 26.96 4.73
CA ASP A 51 -4.39 27.33 6.01
C ASP A 51 -3.61 28.48 6.70
N SER A 52 -2.29 28.58 6.47
CA SER A 52 -1.43 29.67 6.97
C SER A 52 -1.57 30.99 6.19
N LEU A 53 -2.22 30.97 5.02
CA LEU A 53 -2.35 32.13 4.14
C LEU A 53 -3.80 32.58 3.93
N PRO A 54 -4.58 32.87 5.00
CA PRO A 54 -5.91 33.46 4.87
C PRO A 54 -5.84 34.86 4.23
N LYS A 55 -7.01 35.42 3.86
CA LYS A 55 -7.11 36.75 3.25
C LYS A 55 -6.37 37.82 4.07
N SER A 56 -6.54 37.80 5.39
CA SER A 56 -5.87 38.73 6.31
C SER A 56 -4.35 38.63 6.21
N ALA A 57 -3.78 37.43 6.25
CA ALA A 57 -2.33 37.24 6.13
C ALA A 57 -1.80 37.77 4.79
N VAL A 58 -2.48 37.48 3.67
CA VAL A 58 -2.04 37.95 2.35
C VAL A 58 -2.07 39.47 2.22
N LEU A 59 -3.03 40.15 2.88
CA LEU A 59 -3.19 41.61 2.78
C LEU A 59 -2.34 42.38 3.80
N SER A 60 -2.20 41.87 5.03
CA SER A 60 -1.64 42.65 6.14
C SER A 60 -0.42 42.03 6.82
N ALA A 61 0.08 40.87 6.38
CA ALA A 61 1.27 40.28 6.99
C ALA A 61 2.48 41.22 6.94
N LYS A 62 3.24 41.24 8.03
CA LYS A 62 4.60 41.80 8.02
C LYS A 62 5.51 40.81 7.29
N LEU A 63 6.33 41.31 6.37
CA LEU A 63 7.34 40.52 5.69
C LEU A 63 8.67 40.66 6.43
N PRO A 64 9.49 39.60 6.51
CA PRO A 64 9.23 38.23 6.07
C PRO A 64 8.12 37.52 6.88
N PHE A 65 7.33 36.64 6.23
CA PHE A 65 6.22 35.92 6.87
C PHE A 65 6.60 34.45 7.17
N GLU A 66 6.56 34.05 8.44
CA GLU A 66 6.87 32.68 8.88
C GLU A 66 5.66 31.76 8.70
N ILE A 67 5.85 30.63 8.00
CA ILE A 67 4.83 29.58 7.85
C ILE A 67 5.29 28.35 8.62
N ARG A 68 4.49 27.93 9.61
CA ARG A 68 4.73 26.74 10.41
C ARG A 68 3.91 25.57 9.90
N LEU A 69 4.57 24.44 9.70
CA LEU A 69 3.95 23.19 9.26
C LEU A 69 3.62 22.32 10.48
N ARG A 70 2.62 21.44 10.33
CA ARG A 70 2.24 20.46 11.36
C ARG A 70 3.36 19.46 11.68
N SER A 71 4.33 19.32 10.79
CA SER A 71 5.52 18.49 10.97
C SER A 71 6.57 19.09 11.92
N GLY A 72 6.32 20.30 12.45
CA GLY A 72 7.29 21.05 13.26
C GLY A 72 8.34 21.80 12.44
N LYS A 73 8.39 21.57 11.11
CA LYS A 73 9.21 22.35 10.19
C LYS A 73 8.58 23.72 9.92
N TRP A 74 9.39 24.70 9.56
CA TRP A 74 8.94 26.04 9.19
C TRP A 74 9.81 26.59 8.07
N PHE A 75 9.25 27.53 7.31
CA PHE A 75 9.99 28.27 6.28
C PHE A 75 9.51 29.72 6.23
N VAL A 76 10.29 30.57 5.57
CA VAL A 76 10.03 32.00 5.50
C VAL A 76 9.62 32.40 4.09
N ALA A 77 8.44 33.02 3.98
CA ALA A 77 7.90 33.49 2.71
C ALA A 77 8.05 35.02 2.55
N GLY A 78 8.54 35.41 1.37
CA GLY A 78 8.72 36.82 0.98
C GLY A 78 10.11 37.37 1.35
N SER A 79 10.70 38.15 0.44
CA SER A 79 11.92 38.92 0.69
C SER A 79 11.57 40.39 0.94
N PRO A 80 12.26 41.10 1.85
CA PRO A 80 12.03 42.53 2.09
C PRO A 80 12.37 43.41 0.88
N VAL A 81 13.07 42.89 -0.14
CA VAL A 81 13.61 43.68 -1.25
C VAL A 81 13.06 43.21 -2.59
N ARG A 82 11.84 43.66 -2.94
CA ARG A 82 11.41 43.92 -4.32
C ARG A 82 10.41 45.07 -4.32
N ILE A 83 10.83 46.21 -4.85
CA ILE A 83 9.93 47.31 -5.24
C ILE A 83 9.52 47.00 -6.68
N SER A 84 8.24 46.73 -6.94
CA SER A 84 7.71 46.75 -8.31
C SER A 84 7.04 48.10 -8.55
N THR A 85 7.55 48.82 -9.54
CA THR A 85 6.91 49.96 -10.20
C THR A 85 6.17 49.43 -11.43
N ASP A 86 4.86 49.70 -11.54
CA ASP A 86 3.91 49.40 -12.64
C ASP A 86 3.46 47.92 -12.84
N SER A 87 2.26 47.58 -13.33
CA SER A 87 0.96 48.26 -13.52
C SER A 87 -0.23 47.26 -13.40
N ASP A 88 0.01 46.03 -12.92
CA ASP A 88 -1.00 44.96 -12.71
C ASP A 88 -1.27 44.69 -11.22
N ALA A 89 -0.90 45.63 -10.34
CA ALA A 89 -1.05 45.49 -8.90
C ALA A 89 -2.53 45.31 -8.55
N VAL A 90 -2.87 44.17 -7.94
CA VAL A 90 -4.17 44.04 -7.27
C VAL A 90 -4.20 45.08 -6.14
N PRO A 91 -5.18 46.00 -6.13
CA PRO A 91 -5.23 47.06 -5.12
C PRO A 91 -5.18 46.45 -3.72
N GLY A 92 -4.15 46.81 -2.94
CA GLY A 92 -3.97 46.36 -1.55
C GLY A 92 -3.03 45.17 -1.30
N ILE A 93 -2.56 44.45 -2.33
CA ILE A 93 -1.61 43.34 -2.14
C ILE A 93 -0.16 43.84 -2.06
N GLY A 94 0.24 44.78 -2.92
CA GLY A 94 1.59 45.38 -2.93
C GLY A 94 2.70 44.31 -3.00
N ASN A 95 3.76 44.44 -2.18
CA ASN A 95 4.90 43.49 -2.18
C ASN A 95 4.54 42.06 -1.70
N ARG A 96 3.28 41.78 -1.33
CA ARG A 96 2.82 40.48 -0.80
C ARG A 96 2.28 39.53 -1.87
N GLU A 97 2.40 39.88 -3.15
CA GLU A 97 1.94 39.04 -4.27
C GLU A 97 2.59 37.66 -4.29
N PHE A 98 3.80 37.53 -3.74
CA PHE A 98 4.44 36.24 -3.56
C PHE A 98 3.61 35.31 -2.66
N LEU A 99 3.02 35.82 -1.58
CA LEU A 99 2.16 35.04 -0.67
C LEU A 99 0.88 34.59 -1.37
N ALA A 100 0.26 35.50 -2.16
CA ALA A 100 -0.91 35.16 -2.96
C ALA A 100 -0.60 34.06 -3.99
N ASN A 101 0.50 34.20 -4.73
CA ASN A 101 0.95 33.21 -5.70
C ASN A 101 1.34 31.88 -5.06
N LEU A 102 1.97 31.90 -3.88
CA LEU A 102 2.30 30.68 -3.13
C LEU A 102 1.04 29.91 -2.75
N ARG A 103 0.01 30.60 -2.25
CA ARG A 103 -1.29 29.96 -1.98
C ARG A 103 -1.92 29.42 -3.27
N ILE A 104 -1.90 30.18 -4.36
CA ILE A 104 -2.47 29.72 -5.65
C ILE A 104 -1.74 28.47 -6.18
N GLU A 105 -0.41 28.38 -6.05
CA GLU A 105 0.34 27.15 -6.41
C GLU A 105 -0.11 25.96 -5.56
N ALA A 106 -0.26 26.14 -4.25
CA ALA A 106 -0.67 25.09 -3.34
C ALA A 106 -2.10 24.60 -3.64
N GLU A 107 -3.03 25.54 -3.83
CA GLU A 107 -4.44 25.25 -4.18
C GLU A 107 -4.53 24.54 -5.53
N LEU A 108 -3.73 24.94 -6.52
CA LEU A 108 -3.68 24.28 -7.83
C LEU A 108 -3.15 22.84 -7.74
N MET A 109 -2.10 22.61 -6.94
CA MET A 109 -1.55 21.27 -6.72
C MET A 109 -2.56 20.36 -6.00
N MET A 110 -3.23 20.88 -4.96
CA MET A 110 -4.32 20.19 -4.28
C MET A 110 -5.45 19.86 -5.26
N PHE A 111 -5.89 20.83 -6.06
CA PHE A 111 -6.94 20.64 -7.05
C PHE A 111 -6.60 19.55 -8.08
N ILE A 112 -5.35 19.50 -8.57
CA ILE A 112 -4.90 18.46 -9.51
C ILE A 112 -4.90 17.09 -8.84
N GLY A 113 -4.44 16.98 -7.59
CA GLY A 113 -4.51 15.74 -6.81
C GLY A 113 -5.94 15.26 -6.57
N GLN A 114 -6.89 16.19 -6.47
CA GLN A 114 -8.30 15.93 -6.16
C GLN A 114 -9.20 15.77 -7.39
N THR A 115 -8.75 16.12 -8.58
CA THR A 115 -9.55 16.01 -9.83
C THR A 115 -8.89 15.14 -10.89
N ALA A 116 -7.59 14.83 -10.74
CA ALA A 116 -6.76 14.25 -11.81
C ALA A 116 -6.82 15.04 -13.13
N MET A 117 -7.11 16.34 -13.08
CA MET A 117 -7.08 17.21 -14.27
C MET A 117 -5.64 17.42 -14.75
N ASN A 118 -5.45 17.64 -16.05
CA ASN A 118 -4.15 18.06 -16.58
C ASN A 118 -3.79 19.45 -16.02
N ALA A 119 -2.54 19.66 -15.58
CA ALA A 119 -2.07 20.95 -15.07
C ALA A 119 -2.34 22.12 -16.05
N THR A 120 -2.10 21.93 -17.36
CA THR A 120 -2.37 22.95 -18.38
C THR A 120 -3.86 23.27 -18.51
N GLN A 121 -4.73 22.26 -18.33
CA GLN A 121 -6.18 22.44 -18.35
C GLN A 121 -6.65 23.16 -17.08
N ALA A 122 -6.14 22.75 -15.91
CA ALA A 122 -6.45 23.36 -14.62
C ALA A 122 -6.01 24.85 -14.58
N CYS A 123 -4.84 25.16 -15.14
CA CYS A 123 -4.35 26.54 -15.30
C CYS A 123 -5.27 27.46 -16.12
N ARG A 124 -6.00 26.89 -17.09
CA ARG A 124 -6.88 27.63 -18.00
C ARG A 124 -8.34 27.58 -17.57
N LEU A 125 -8.63 26.94 -16.45
CA LEU A 125 -10.00 26.73 -15.97
C LEU A 125 -10.59 28.08 -15.53
N THR A 126 -11.80 28.38 -16.01
CA THR A 126 -12.51 29.61 -15.65
C THR A 126 -13.30 29.43 -14.36
N LEU A 127 -13.43 30.50 -13.58
CA LEU A 127 -14.34 30.53 -12.44
C LEU A 127 -15.78 30.45 -12.97
N ARG A 128 -16.52 29.46 -12.50
CA ARG A 128 -17.94 29.25 -12.82
C ARG A 128 -18.75 29.19 -11.53
N ARG A 129 -20.08 29.22 -11.67
CA ARG A 129 -20.99 28.85 -10.56
C ARG A 129 -21.05 27.34 -10.49
N PHE A 130 -20.29 26.76 -9.56
CA PHE A 130 -20.23 25.31 -9.39
C PHE A 130 -21.46 24.80 -8.65
N SER A 131 -22.02 23.69 -9.13
CA SER A 131 -23.07 22.92 -8.47
C SER A 131 -22.56 21.51 -8.18
N TYR A 132 -22.85 21.00 -6.99
CA TYR A 132 -22.41 19.69 -6.51
C TYR A 132 -23.58 18.72 -6.50
N VAL A 133 -23.38 17.54 -7.08
CA VAL A 133 -24.29 16.39 -6.90
C VAL A 133 -23.49 15.26 -6.29
N SER A 134 -24.00 14.67 -5.22
CA SER A 134 -23.37 13.53 -4.58
C SER A 134 -23.50 12.31 -5.49
N HIS A 135 -22.36 11.68 -5.80
CA HIS A 135 -22.30 10.43 -6.54
C HIS A 135 -21.36 9.47 -5.78
N ASN A 136 -21.92 8.41 -5.20
CA ASN A 136 -21.19 7.48 -4.32
C ASN A 136 -20.39 8.21 -3.22
N ASP A 137 -19.06 8.23 -3.34
CA ASP A 137 -18.10 8.88 -2.43
C ASP A 137 -17.43 10.15 -2.99
N SER A 138 -17.93 10.64 -4.12
CA SER A 138 -17.48 11.87 -4.75
C SER A 138 -18.63 12.87 -4.92
N TYR A 139 -18.26 14.10 -5.27
CA TYR A 139 -19.18 15.07 -5.83
C TYR A 139 -18.85 15.27 -7.30
N GLU A 140 -19.88 15.15 -8.15
CA GLU A 140 -19.82 15.61 -9.53
C GLU A 140 -20.03 17.13 -9.57
N VAL A 141 -18.98 17.83 -9.97
CA VAL A 141 -18.98 19.28 -10.10
C VAL A 141 -19.39 19.65 -11.51
N SER A 142 -20.49 20.39 -11.63
CA SER A 142 -21.00 20.90 -12.90
C SER A 142 -21.13 22.42 -12.86
N GLU A 143 -21.26 23.01 -14.04
CA GLU A 143 -21.70 24.40 -14.13
C GLU A 143 -23.22 24.49 -13.89
N TYR A 144 -23.62 25.38 -13.00
CA TYR A 144 -25.02 25.69 -12.75
C TYR A 144 -25.68 26.28 -14.02
N LYS A 145 -26.66 25.57 -14.59
CA LYS A 145 -27.52 26.03 -15.68
C LYS A 145 -28.97 26.06 -15.21
N GLY A 146 -29.68 27.17 -15.46
CA GLY A 146 -31.07 27.35 -15.00
C GLY A 146 -32.10 26.45 -15.68
N ARG A 147 -31.86 26.00 -16.92
CA ARG A 147 -32.62 24.98 -17.66
C ARG A 147 -31.70 24.34 -18.72
N GLY A 148 -31.60 23.01 -18.77
CA GLY A 148 -30.82 22.29 -19.79
C GLY A 148 -29.87 21.21 -19.25
N SER A 149 -29.31 20.39 -20.14
CA SER A 149 -28.44 19.26 -19.81
C SER A 149 -27.19 19.69 -19.02
N ARG A 150 -26.95 18.96 -17.91
CA ARG A 150 -25.83 19.16 -16.99
C ARG A 150 -24.57 18.54 -17.61
N THR A 151 -23.54 19.35 -17.83
CA THR A 151 -22.22 18.84 -18.24
C THR A 151 -21.35 18.76 -17.00
N VAL A 152 -20.93 17.55 -16.63
CA VAL A 152 -19.98 17.33 -15.54
C VAL A 152 -18.61 17.86 -15.98
N LEU A 153 -18.04 18.78 -15.19
CA LEU A 153 -16.74 19.36 -15.45
C LEU A 153 -15.62 18.47 -14.91
N PHE A 154 -15.75 18.08 -13.65
CA PHE A 154 -14.80 17.22 -12.93
C PHE A 154 -15.45 16.64 -11.67
N GLU A 155 -14.82 15.62 -11.10
CA GLU A 155 -15.22 14.99 -9.83
C GLU A 155 -14.22 15.31 -8.72
N ILE A 156 -14.72 15.54 -7.50
CA ILE A 156 -13.92 15.76 -6.29
C ILE A 156 -14.32 14.79 -5.17
N PHE A 157 -13.42 14.48 -4.25
CA PHE A 157 -13.80 13.72 -3.04
C PHE A 157 -14.66 14.56 -2.09
N LYS A 158 -15.52 13.87 -1.31
CA LYS A 158 -16.44 14.51 -0.36
C LYS A 158 -15.73 15.44 0.62
N GLU A 159 -14.58 15.02 1.14
CA GLU A 159 -13.78 15.72 2.14
C GLU A 159 -13.17 17.02 1.57
N TYR A 160 -12.83 17.03 0.28
CA TYR A 160 -12.22 18.18 -0.39
C TYR A 160 -13.20 19.34 -0.63
N LYS A 161 -14.51 19.07 -0.68
CA LYS A 161 -15.53 20.10 -0.95
C LYS A 161 -15.40 21.31 -0.02
N SER A 162 -15.23 21.05 1.28
CA SER A 162 -15.13 22.12 2.28
C SER A 162 -13.89 22.99 2.06
N HIS A 163 -12.76 22.38 1.71
CA HIS A 163 -11.53 23.10 1.39
C HIS A 163 -11.67 23.92 0.09
N PHE A 164 -12.27 23.32 -0.95
CA PHE A 164 -12.48 23.99 -2.23
C PHE A 164 -13.40 25.21 -2.09
N GLU A 165 -14.47 25.15 -1.30
CA GLU A 165 -15.32 26.32 -1.04
C GLU A 165 -14.57 27.44 -0.30
N ARG A 166 -13.74 27.11 0.70
CA ARG A 166 -12.88 28.12 1.37
C ARG A 166 -11.95 28.80 0.38
N PHE A 167 -11.39 28.04 -0.57
CA PHE A 167 -10.57 28.61 -1.64
C PHE A 167 -11.38 29.52 -2.57
N LEU A 168 -12.58 29.10 -2.99
CA LEU A 168 -13.44 29.91 -3.86
C LEU A 168 -13.82 31.24 -3.20
N GLU A 169 -14.14 31.23 -1.91
CA GLU A 169 -14.40 32.44 -1.13
C GLU A 169 -13.17 33.36 -1.08
N TRP A 170 -12.00 32.80 -0.71
CA TRP A 170 -10.73 33.54 -0.69
C TRP A 170 -10.40 34.16 -2.06
N ARG A 171 -10.55 33.38 -3.13
CA ARG A 171 -10.28 33.82 -4.51
C ARG A 171 -11.23 34.92 -4.93
N ARG A 172 -12.54 34.81 -4.67
CA ARG A 172 -13.54 35.85 -5.01
C ARG A 172 -13.24 37.15 -4.27
N ALA A 173 -12.79 37.05 -3.01
CA ALA A 173 -12.49 38.21 -2.19
C ALA A 173 -11.22 38.97 -2.64
N LEU A 174 -10.18 38.27 -3.13
CA LEU A 174 -8.92 38.89 -3.55
C LEU A 174 -8.86 39.21 -5.05
N PHE A 175 -9.54 38.44 -5.90
CA PHE A 175 -9.50 38.58 -7.35
C PHE A 175 -10.91 38.70 -7.95
N PRO A 176 -11.67 39.76 -7.59
CA PRO A 176 -13.06 39.91 -8.06
C PRO A 176 -13.16 40.04 -9.58
N ASN A 177 -12.18 40.68 -10.22
CA ASN A 177 -12.19 40.99 -11.65
C ASN A 177 -11.60 39.89 -12.53
N SER A 178 -10.93 38.89 -11.94
CA SER A 178 -10.37 37.79 -12.73
C SER A 178 -11.47 36.82 -13.16
N THR A 179 -11.34 36.23 -14.34
CA THR A 179 -12.19 35.13 -14.82
C THR A 179 -11.57 33.75 -14.59
N LEU A 180 -10.30 33.66 -14.17
CA LEU A 180 -9.58 32.40 -14.00
C LEU A 180 -9.81 31.80 -12.60
N LEU A 181 -9.95 30.49 -12.51
CA LEU A 181 -10.06 29.81 -11.22
C LEU A 181 -8.78 29.97 -10.38
N PHE A 182 -7.62 29.91 -11.04
CA PHE A 182 -6.29 30.10 -10.43
C PHE A 182 -5.60 31.35 -11.01
N PRO A 183 -5.89 32.55 -10.46
CA PRO A 183 -5.42 33.81 -11.02
C PRO A 183 -3.99 34.14 -10.56
N PHE A 184 -2.98 33.55 -11.20
CA PHE A 184 -1.58 33.89 -10.92
C PHE A 184 -1.28 35.36 -11.23
N ILE A 185 -0.69 36.06 -10.26
CA ILE A 185 -0.19 37.44 -10.42
C ILE A 185 1.17 37.34 -11.12
N ARG A 186 1.26 37.88 -12.35
CA ARG A 186 2.44 37.75 -13.20
C ARG A 186 2.94 39.11 -13.64
N TYR A 187 4.25 39.33 -13.55
CA TYR A 187 4.93 40.46 -14.19
C TYR A 187 5.53 40.00 -15.52
N GLY A 188 5.22 40.70 -16.61
CA GLY A 188 5.91 40.58 -17.91
C GLY A 188 5.89 39.19 -18.56
N SER A 189 5.02 38.28 -18.12
CA SER A 189 4.97 36.91 -18.66
C SER A 189 4.11 36.86 -19.92
N ARG A 190 4.61 36.18 -20.97
CA ARG A 190 3.83 35.97 -22.20
C ARG A 190 2.47 35.32 -21.89
N PRO A 191 1.39 35.74 -22.57
CA PRO A 191 0.10 35.05 -22.52
C PRO A 191 0.30 33.56 -22.82
N GLY A 192 -0.09 32.68 -21.89
CA GLY A 192 0.01 31.23 -22.07
C GLY A 192 1.21 30.52 -21.42
N SER A 193 2.08 31.22 -20.68
CA SER A 193 3.15 30.55 -19.91
C SER A 193 2.56 29.58 -18.87
N SER A 194 3.11 28.37 -18.74
CA SER A 194 2.61 27.32 -17.83
C SER A 194 2.56 27.80 -16.37
N CYS A 195 1.58 27.36 -15.57
CA CYS A 195 1.68 27.53 -14.12
C CYS A 195 2.83 26.65 -13.63
N ASP A 196 3.99 27.24 -13.39
CA ASP A 196 5.11 26.54 -12.79
C ASP A 196 4.92 26.50 -11.27
N MET A 197 5.30 25.38 -10.67
CA MET A 197 5.25 25.11 -9.23
C MET A 197 6.61 25.40 -8.59
N ALA A 198 7.26 26.46 -9.08
CA ALA A 198 8.65 26.75 -8.74
C ALA A 198 8.80 27.07 -7.24
N ARG A 199 7.80 27.74 -6.64
CA ARG A 199 7.86 28.12 -5.21
C ARG A 199 7.68 26.90 -4.33
N ILE A 200 6.67 26.09 -4.62
CA ILE A 200 6.46 24.83 -3.91
C ILE A 200 7.68 23.91 -4.05
N ARG A 201 8.29 23.83 -5.24
CA ARG A 201 9.49 23.03 -5.46
C ARG A 201 10.68 23.55 -4.65
N ALA A 202 10.88 24.86 -4.58
CA ALA A 202 11.93 25.47 -3.78
C ALA A 202 11.72 25.19 -2.28
N ILE A 203 10.49 25.33 -1.79
CA ILE A 203 10.13 25.03 -0.39
C ILE A 203 10.35 23.54 -0.08
N CYS A 204 9.96 22.63 -0.99
CA CYS A 204 10.25 21.22 -0.81
C CYS A 204 11.76 20.96 -0.69
N ALA A 205 12.58 21.60 -1.52
CA ALA A 205 14.03 21.48 -1.44
C ALA A 205 14.61 22.03 -0.11
N GLU A 206 14.12 23.18 0.34
CA GLU A 206 14.51 23.79 1.63
C GLU A 206 14.16 22.90 2.82
N LEU A 207 12.97 22.30 2.79
CA LEU A 207 12.46 21.45 3.87
C LEU A 207 12.91 19.99 3.79
N ASN A 208 13.75 19.65 2.81
CA ASN A 208 14.16 18.27 2.49
C ASN A 208 12.95 17.33 2.33
N LEU A 209 11.93 17.78 1.61
CA LEU A 209 10.74 17.01 1.23
C LEU A 209 10.83 16.59 -0.23
N THR A 210 10.31 15.40 -0.54
CA THR A 210 10.26 14.90 -1.92
C THR A 210 9.18 15.64 -2.72
N PHE A 211 9.59 16.40 -3.74
CA PHE A 211 8.61 17.10 -4.58
C PHE A 211 7.87 16.14 -5.53
N VAL A 212 6.58 15.95 -5.28
CA VAL A 212 5.67 15.17 -6.15
C VAL A 212 5.00 16.11 -7.15
N GLY A 213 5.45 16.08 -8.42
CA GLY A 213 4.92 16.97 -9.45
C GLY A 213 3.48 16.65 -9.91
N PRO A 214 2.81 17.57 -10.65
CA PRO A 214 1.41 17.43 -11.07
C PRO A 214 1.08 16.12 -11.80
N ARG A 215 2.00 15.64 -12.65
CA ARG A 215 1.84 14.37 -13.38
C ARG A 215 1.77 13.19 -12.42
N LEU A 216 2.62 13.17 -11.39
CA LEU A 216 2.67 12.08 -10.42
C LEU A 216 1.46 12.14 -9.48
N LEU A 217 1.01 13.33 -9.06
CA LEU A 217 -0.25 13.51 -8.31
C LEU A 217 -1.46 12.97 -9.08
N ARG A 218 -1.57 13.35 -10.37
CA ARG A 218 -2.62 12.84 -11.26
C ARG A 218 -2.58 11.31 -11.35
N ASN A 219 -1.40 10.73 -11.58
CA ASN A 219 -1.24 9.28 -11.67
C ASN A 219 -1.61 8.58 -10.35
N THR A 220 -1.34 9.20 -9.21
CA THR A 220 -1.63 8.64 -7.89
C THR A 220 -3.13 8.52 -7.66
N ARG A 221 -3.93 9.55 -8.00
CA ARG A 221 -5.40 9.46 -7.94
C ARG A 221 -5.95 8.38 -8.87
N VAL A 222 -5.50 8.35 -10.13
CA VAL A 222 -5.97 7.38 -11.13
C VAL A 222 -5.68 5.95 -10.69
N ASN A 223 -4.48 5.69 -10.15
CA ASN A 223 -4.11 4.37 -9.66
C ASN A 223 -4.80 4.00 -8.36
N TRP A 224 -5.01 4.95 -7.45
CA TRP A 224 -5.83 4.72 -6.26
C TRP A 224 -7.26 4.33 -6.63
N MET A 225 -7.86 5.01 -7.62
CA MET A 225 -9.19 4.69 -8.12
C MET A 225 -9.22 3.28 -8.72
N LEU A 226 -8.27 2.93 -9.58
CA LEU A 226 -8.14 1.60 -10.18
C LEU A 226 -7.93 0.49 -9.14
N ARG A 227 -7.23 0.79 -8.03
CA ARG A 227 -7.07 -0.13 -6.90
C ARG A 227 -8.38 -0.32 -6.14
N ARG A 228 -9.18 0.73 -6.00
CA ARG A 228 -10.43 0.72 -5.24
C ARG A 228 -11.59 0.08 -6.02
N THR A 229 -11.76 0.41 -7.30
CA THR A 229 -12.86 -0.09 -8.13
C THR A 229 -12.56 -1.47 -8.72
N GLY A 230 -11.28 -1.77 -8.98
CA GLY A 230 -10.89 -2.99 -9.69
C GLY A 230 -11.29 -3.02 -11.17
N ASP A 231 -12.02 -1.99 -11.65
CA ASP A 231 -12.55 -1.90 -13.00
C ASP A 231 -11.85 -0.77 -13.79
N PRO A 232 -11.10 -1.13 -14.86
CA PRO A 232 -10.48 -0.16 -15.75
C PRO A 232 -11.47 0.72 -16.52
N ASP A 233 -12.70 0.26 -16.80
CA ASP A 233 -13.68 1.00 -17.60
C ASP A 233 -14.27 2.15 -16.79
N VAL A 234 -14.76 1.87 -15.58
CA VAL A 234 -15.23 2.89 -14.62
C VAL A 234 -14.13 3.90 -14.31
N THR A 235 -12.89 3.42 -14.09
CA THR A 235 -11.77 4.31 -13.79
C THR A 235 -11.41 5.23 -14.96
N ALA A 236 -11.51 4.72 -16.20
CA ALA A 236 -11.25 5.48 -17.41
C ALA A 236 -12.29 6.59 -17.61
N GLU A 237 -13.58 6.27 -17.39
CA GLU A 237 -14.70 7.21 -17.48
C GLU A 237 -14.55 8.36 -16.47
N THR A 238 -14.39 8.05 -15.18
CA THR A 238 -14.17 9.07 -14.13
C THR A 238 -12.92 9.91 -14.37
N SER A 239 -11.88 9.34 -14.99
CA SER A 239 -10.63 10.05 -15.27
C SER A 239 -10.61 10.78 -16.62
N GLN A 240 -11.72 10.78 -17.38
CA GLN A 240 -11.85 11.34 -18.73
C GLN A 240 -10.78 10.82 -19.71
N HIS A 241 -10.39 9.54 -19.61
CA HIS A 241 -9.40 8.90 -20.48
C HIS A 241 -10.00 7.72 -21.23
N THR A 242 -9.35 7.31 -22.32
CA THR A 242 -9.66 6.01 -22.94
C THR A 242 -9.03 4.87 -22.13
N LYS A 243 -9.72 3.72 -22.03
CA LYS A 243 -9.22 2.49 -21.38
C LYS A 243 -7.79 2.11 -21.83
N LYS A 244 -7.52 2.21 -23.14
CA LYS A 244 -6.18 1.94 -23.70
C LYS A 244 -5.11 2.86 -23.14
N THR A 245 -5.42 4.14 -22.94
CA THR A 245 -4.49 5.11 -22.35
C THR A 245 -4.30 4.86 -20.86
N LEU A 246 -5.37 4.50 -20.15
CA LEU A 246 -5.33 4.08 -18.75
C LEU A 246 -4.37 2.90 -18.57
N LEU A 247 -4.57 1.81 -19.31
CA LEU A 247 -3.74 0.60 -19.20
C LEU A 247 -2.29 0.83 -19.64
N ARG A 248 -2.05 1.66 -20.66
CA ARG A 248 -0.68 1.91 -21.16
C ARG A 248 0.13 2.83 -20.25
N ASN A 249 -0.48 3.91 -19.76
CA ASN A 249 0.25 5.01 -19.13
C ASN A 249 0.09 5.05 -17.59
N TYR A 250 -0.99 4.47 -17.06
CA TYR A 250 -1.37 4.60 -15.66
C TYR A 250 -1.30 3.26 -14.90
N HIS A 251 -1.77 2.16 -15.50
CA HIS A 251 -1.71 0.84 -14.88
C HIS A 251 -0.26 0.44 -14.56
N GLN A 252 0.14 0.66 -13.31
CA GLN A 252 1.44 0.25 -12.81
C GLN A 252 1.26 -1.07 -12.05
N PRO A 253 2.04 -2.11 -12.39
CA PRO A 253 1.99 -3.37 -11.67
C PRO A 253 2.37 -3.14 -10.21
N SER A 254 1.47 -3.52 -9.29
CA SER A 254 1.76 -3.58 -7.85
C SER A 254 2.14 -5.01 -7.52
N LEU A 255 3.32 -5.23 -6.95
CA LEU A 255 3.82 -6.56 -6.60
C LEU A 255 2.84 -7.30 -5.68
N GLN A 256 2.30 -6.62 -4.67
CA GLN A 256 1.33 -7.20 -3.73
C GLN A 256 0.03 -7.64 -4.43
N ARG A 257 -0.44 -6.84 -5.39
CA ARG A 257 -1.64 -7.15 -6.16
C ARG A 257 -1.38 -8.29 -7.14
N THR A 258 -0.24 -8.27 -7.83
CA THR A 258 0.18 -9.37 -8.70
C THR A 258 0.31 -10.66 -7.90
N MET A 259 0.93 -10.65 -6.71
CA MET A 259 0.97 -11.82 -5.82
C MET A 259 -0.44 -12.29 -5.48
N SER A 260 -1.32 -11.39 -5.03
CA SER A 260 -2.69 -11.74 -4.65
C SER A 260 -3.53 -12.26 -5.82
N GLU A 261 -3.42 -11.64 -6.99
CA GLU A 261 -4.12 -12.04 -8.22
C GLU A 261 -3.58 -13.36 -8.77
N SER A 262 -2.26 -13.56 -8.75
CA SER A 262 -1.64 -14.84 -9.08
C SER A 262 -2.10 -15.94 -8.13
N THR A 263 -2.10 -15.70 -6.80
CA THR A 263 -2.62 -16.67 -5.84
C THR A 263 -4.09 -16.99 -6.09
N LYS A 264 -4.94 -15.97 -6.29
CA LYS A 264 -6.38 -16.18 -6.61
C LYS A 264 -6.58 -16.96 -7.91
N PHE A 265 -5.81 -16.63 -8.95
CA PHE A 265 -5.84 -17.33 -10.22
C PHE A 265 -5.48 -18.80 -10.04
N TRP A 266 -4.38 -19.09 -9.34
CA TRP A 266 -3.96 -20.47 -9.08
C TRP A 266 -4.92 -21.23 -8.15
N VAL A 267 -5.54 -20.57 -7.19
CA VAL A 267 -6.61 -21.16 -6.35
C VAL A 267 -7.82 -21.58 -7.19
N VAL A 268 -8.16 -20.84 -8.25
CA VAL A 268 -9.29 -21.18 -9.14
C VAL A 268 -8.89 -22.23 -10.17
N MET A 269 -7.64 -22.21 -10.63
CA MET A 269 -7.18 -23.06 -11.74
C MET A 269 -6.64 -24.42 -11.30
N ASP A 270 -6.10 -24.53 -10.09
CA ASP A 270 -5.50 -25.77 -9.60
C ASP A 270 -6.41 -26.44 -8.56
N ALA A 271 -7.08 -27.51 -8.98
CA ALA A 271 -7.90 -28.35 -8.11
C ALA A 271 -7.09 -28.99 -6.96
N HIS A 272 -5.76 -29.09 -7.10
CA HIS A 272 -4.89 -29.61 -6.06
C HIS A 272 -4.54 -28.57 -4.99
N LEU A 273 -4.57 -27.27 -5.29
CA LEU A 273 -4.44 -26.19 -4.29
C LEU A 273 -5.69 -26.02 -3.41
N THR A 274 -6.84 -26.56 -3.84
CA THR A 274 -8.06 -26.65 -3.01
C THR A 274 -8.05 -27.76 -1.95
N LYS A 275 -6.98 -28.56 -1.84
CA LYS A 275 -6.81 -29.49 -0.71
C LYS A 275 -6.49 -28.68 0.56
N LYS A 276 -7.47 -28.61 1.47
CA LYS A 276 -7.30 -28.07 2.83
C LYS A 276 -6.39 -29.02 3.62
N GLU A 277 -5.07 -28.85 3.59
CA GLU A 277 -4.18 -29.88 4.13
C GLU A 277 -3.92 -29.79 5.63
N SER A 278 -4.54 -30.72 6.35
CA SER A 278 -3.81 -31.55 7.30
C SER A 278 -4.43 -32.95 7.38
N VAL A 279 -3.60 -34.00 7.31
CA VAL A 279 -4.02 -35.39 7.57
C VAL A 279 -3.25 -36.02 8.74
N ALA A 280 -2.28 -35.31 9.35
CA ALA A 280 -1.36 -35.87 10.37
C ALA A 280 -0.81 -37.24 9.94
N PRO A 281 -0.18 -38.06 10.78
CA PRO A 281 -0.14 -39.49 10.50
C PRO A 281 -1.60 -39.98 10.46
N GLY A 282 -2.09 -40.48 9.33
CA GLY A 282 -3.45 -41.03 9.20
C GLY A 282 -4.19 -40.69 7.92
N GLU A 283 -5.50 -40.95 7.94
CA GLU A 283 -6.47 -40.63 6.87
C GLU A 283 -7.57 -39.67 7.37
N CYS A 284 -8.26 -39.01 6.43
CA CYS A 284 -9.35 -38.08 6.74
C CYS A 284 -10.58 -38.39 5.89
N THR A 285 -11.75 -38.40 6.53
CA THR A 285 -13.05 -38.71 5.88
C THR A 285 -13.95 -37.50 5.69
N GLY A 286 -13.51 -36.30 6.09
CA GLY A 286 -14.40 -35.15 6.10
C GLY A 286 -13.78 -33.81 6.47
N THR A 287 -14.52 -33.05 7.26
CA THR A 287 -14.26 -31.64 7.58
C THR A 287 -13.82 -31.52 9.02
N PRO A 288 -13.01 -30.51 9.40
CA PRO A 288 -12.50 -30.41 10.75
C PRO A 288 -13.66 -30.24 11.75
N LYS A 289 -13.83 -31.23 12.63
CA LYS A 289 -14.86 -31.26 13.67
C LYS A 289 -14.23 -31.63 15.00
N GLU A 290 -14.43 -30.77 15.99
CA GLU A 290 -13.94 -30.96 17.35
C GLU A 290 -14.61 -32.17 18.03
N GLU A 291 -13.81 -33.00 18.68
CA GLU A 291 -14.29 -34.03 19.60
C GLU A 291 -14.87 -33.39 20.88
N ALA A 292 -15.94 -33.98 21.43
CA ALA A 292 -16.70 -33.39 22.54
C ALA A 292 -15.89 -33.20 23.85
N SER A 293 -14.81 -33.98 24.03
CA SER A 293 -13.98 -34.00 25.24
C SER A 293 -12.63 -33.28 25.06
N ILE A 294 -12.50 -32.37 24.09
CA ILE A 294 -11.25 -31.65 23.85
C ILE A 294 -10.86 -30.75 25.04
N ALA A 295 -9.63 -30.88 25.53
CA ALA A 295 -9.11 -30.01 26.58
C ALA A 295 -9.00 -28.56 26.08
N LYS A 296 -9.21 -27.57 26.96
CA LYS A 296 -9.25 -26.15 26.58
C LYS A 296 -7.99 -25.65 25.86
N GLN A 297 -6.82 -26.21 26.18
CA GLN A 297 -5.54 -25.85 25.58
C GLN A 297 -5.10 -26.77 24.43
N ALA A 298 -5.88 -27.81 24.11
CA ALA A 298 -5.52 -28.72 23.03
C ALA A 298 -5.63 -28.02 21.65
N PRO A 299 -4.74 -28.36 20.70
CA PRO A 299 -4.83 -27.92 19.32
C PRO A 299 -6.21 -28.17 18.68
N LYS A 300 -6.88 -27.10 18.27
CA LYS A 300 -8.18 -27.19 17.59
C LYS A 300 -8.05 -27.68 16.14
N PRO A 301 -8.96 -28.54 15.65
CA PRO A 301 -9.00 -28.96 14.25
C PRO A 301 -9.20 -27.77 13.30
N ASN A 302 -8.26 -27.55 12.38
CA ASN A 302 -8.35 -26.42 11.43
C ASN A 302 -7.80 -26.70 10.02
N CYS A 303 -7.60 -27.98 9.65
CA CYS A 303 -7.08 -28.43 8.35
C CYS A 303 -5.82 -27.69 7.84
N GLY A 304 -5.08 -27.03 8.72
CA GLY A 304 -3.82 -26.35 8.39
C GLY A 304 -2.70 -26.66 9.38
N ARG A 305 -2.98 -27.43 10.44
CA ARG A 305 -2.00 -27.87 11.43
C ARG A 305 -2.15 -29.37 11.69
N LYS A 306 -1.09 -30.16 11.47
CA LYS A 306 -1.07 -31.62 11.72
C LYS A 306 -1.56 -31.98 13.14
N SER A 307 -1.20 -31.19 14.16
CA SER A 307 -1.63 -31.44 15.56
C SER A 307 -3.13 -31.33 15.79
N GLY A 308 -3.84 -30.51 15.01
CA GLY A 308 -5.29 -30.34 15.15
C GLY A 308 -6.08 -31.59 14.73
N CYS A 309 -5.47 -32.49 13.94
CA CYS A 309 -6.11 -33.74 13.54
C CYS A 309 -6.31 -34.72 14.70
N LEU A 310 -5.47 -34.67 15.74
CA LEU A 310 -5.51 -35.62 16.86
C LEU A 310 -6.81 -35.56 17.69
N TRP A 311 -7.56 -34.46 17.58
CA TRP A 311 -8.86 -34.22 18.21
C TRP A 311 -9.98 -33.96 17.18
N CYS A 312 -9.79 -34.46 15.95
CA CYS A 312 -10.77 -34.36 14.88
C CYS A 312 -11.57 -35.66 14.76
N VAL A 313 -12.91 -35.58 14.79
CA VAL A 313 -13.81 -36.74 14.65
C VAL A 313 -13.66 -37.45 13.31
N ASP A 314 -13.31 -36.71 12.27
CA ASP A 314 -13.20 -37.22 10.90
C ASP A 314 -11.79 -37.79 10.59
N HIS A 315 -10.86 -37.79 11.57
CA HIS A 315 -9.53 -38.42 11.46
C HIS A 315 -9.61 -39.94 11.66
N ARG A 316 -8.81 -40.70 10.93
CA ARG A 316 -8.74 -42.15 10.99
C ARG A 316 -7.30 -42.63 11.15
N ASP A 317 -7.14 -43.55 12.09
CA ASP A 317 -5.88 -44.23 12.35
C ASP A 317 -5.79 -45.44 11.41
N ILE A 318 -4.60 -45.68 10.83
CA ILE A 318 -4.39 -46.75 9.85
C ILE A 318 -3.74 -47.93 10.57
N ASP A 319 -4.22 -49.14 10.32
CA ASP A 319 -3.66 -50.36 10.91
C ASP A 319 -2.43 -50.84 10.11
N SER A 320 -1.33 -50.11 10.20
CA SER A 320 -0.08 -50.44 9.51
C SER A 320 1.15 -50.03 10.32
N PHE A 321 2.27 -50.74 10.11
CA PHE A 321 3.56 -50.37 10.67
C PHE A 321 3.98 -48.94 10.28
N ASP A 322 3.77 -48.58 9.02
CA ASP A 322 4.12 -47.27 8.45
C ASP A 322 3.46 -46.12 9.23
N TYR A 323 2.16 -46.26 9.52
CA TYR A 323 1.41 -45.32 10.33
C TYR A 323 1.94 -45.23 11.78
N VAL A 324 2.26 -46.36 12.39
CA VAL A 324 2.82 -46.40 13.75
C VAL A 324 4.20 -45.71 13.79
N TRP A 325 5.03 -45.89 12.76
CA TRP A 325 6.32 -45.21 12.63
C TRP A 325 6.16 -43.70 12.39
N ALA A 326 5.21 -43.29 11.56
CA ALA A 326 4.84 -41.89 11.34
C ALA A 326 4.33 -41.22 12.65
N LEU A 327 3.49 -41.91 13.43
CA LEU A 327 3.06 -41.45 14.75
C LEU A 327 4.23 -41.27 15.72
N ALA A 328 5.14 -42.25 15.79
CA ALA A 328 6.30 -42.18 16.67
C ALA A 328 7.24 -41.02 16.28
N SER A 329 7.47 -40.82 14.98
CA SER A 329 8.25 -39.68 14.45
C SER A 329 7.60 -38.35 14.77
N PHE A 330 6.27 -38.25 14.59
CA PHE A 330 5.52 -37.04 14.94
C PHE A 330 5.56 -36.76 16.45
N CYS A 331 5.55 -37.80 17.30
CA CYS A 331 5.74 -37.67 18.74
C CYS A 331 7.11 -37.05 19.08
N GLN A 332 8.18 -37.52 18.43
CA GLN A 332 9.53 -36.98 18.64
C GLN A 332 9.60 -35.48 18.29
N MET A 333 8.96 -35.08 17.20
CA MET A 333 8.90 -33.66 16.81
C MET A 333 8.21 -32.80 17.88
N LYS A 334 7.17 -33.34 18.54
CA LYS A 334 6.48 -32.65 19.65
C LYS A 334 7.30 -32.61 20.94
N LEU A 335 8.11 -33.63 21.20
CA LEU A 335 9.09 -33.58 22.29
C LEU A 335 10.14 -32.49 22.06
N TYR A 336 10.64 -32.31 20.83
CA TYR A 336 11.52 -31.18 20.49
C TYR A 336 10.83 -29.82 20.58
N GLU A 337 9.53 -29.74 20.27
CA GLU A 337 8.76 -28.50 20.47
C GLU A 337 8.71 -28.12 21.96
N LEU A 338 8.52 -29.12 22.85
CA LEU A 338 8.49 -28.92 24.31
C LEU A 338 9.81 -28.41 24.88
N THR A 339 10.97 -28.84 24.37
CA THR A 339 12.27 -28.35 24.87
C THR A 339 12.47 -26.85 24.62
N LYS A 340 11.74 -26.27 23.66
CA LYS A 340 11.79 -24.84 23.31
C LYS A 340 10.78 -24.00 24.09
N VAL A 341 9.87 -24.62 24.85
CA VAL A 341 8.86 -23.90 25.63
C VAL A 341 9.45 -23.42 26.95
N ASP A 342 9.30 -22.13 27.24
CA ASP A 342 9.65 -21.55 28.54
C ASP A 342 8.57 -21.89 29.57
N MET A 343 8.79 -22.99 30.30
CA MET A 343 7.87 -23.52 31.32
C MET A 343 7.58 -22.52 32.45
N ARG A 344 8.38 -21.47 32.63
CA ARG A 344 8.14 -20.42 33.66
C ARG A 344 7.00 -19.47 33.28
N LYS A 345 6.60 -19.44 32.00
CA LYS A 345 5.56 -18.54 31.47
C LYS A 345 4.19 -19.19 31.35
N LEU A 346 4.11 -20.51 31.44
CA LEU A 346 2.84 -21.19 31.55
C LEU A 346 2.39 -21.17 33.01
N ALA A 347 1.20 -20.64 33.27
CA ALA A 347 0.47 -20.91 34.51
C ALA A 347 0.16 -22.42 34.60
N GLU A 348 -0.57 -22.87 35.64
CA GLU A 348 -0.87 -24.28 35.99
C GLU A 348 -1.37 -25.22 34.85
N ASP A 349 -1.55 -24.74 33.63
CA ASP A 349 -2.00 -25.49 32.47
C ASP A 349 -0.86 -26.15 31.65
N ALA A 350 -1.12 -27.34 31.12
CA ALA A 350 -0.18 -28.07 30.26
C ALA A 350 -0.04 -27.45 28.86
N PRO A 351 1.19 -27.33 28.31
CA PRO A 351 1.41 -26.81 26.96
C PRO A 351 0.67 -27.62 25.87
N PRO A 352 0.24 -26.99 24.76
CA PRO A 352 -0.43 -27.70 23.65
C PRO A 352 0.39 -28.85 23.06
N ALA A 353 1.73 -28.73 23.05
CA ALA A 353 2.63 -29.79 22.60
C ALA A 353 2.64 -30.99 23.56
N GLN A 354 2.49 -30.77 24.87
CA GLN A 354 2.41 -31.85 25.86
C GLN A 354 1.13 -32.66 25.65
N LEU A 355 0.00 -31.98 25.49
CA LEU A 355 -1.29 -32.62 25.20
C LEU A 355 -1.24 -33.45 23.91
N ALA A 356 -0.48 -33.00 22.90
CA ALA A 356 -0.27 -33.75 21.66
C ALA A 356 0.60 -34.99 21.88
N VAL A 357 1.68 -34.89 22.66
CA VAL A 357 2.52 -36.03 23.04
C VAL A 357 1.69 -37.07 23.78
N ASP A 358 0.94 -36.66 24.80
CA ASP A 358 0.13 -37.57 25.63
C ASP A 358 -0.90 -38.32 24.78
N ARG A 359 -1.59 -37.62 23.86
CA ARG A 359 -2.56 -38.22 22.94
C ARG A 359 -1.91 -39.21 21.97
N ILE A 360 -0.71 -38.92 21.46
CA ILE A 360 0.01 -39.84 20.58
C ILE A 360 0.47 -41.07 21.36
N GLN A 361 0.95 -40.90 22.61
CA GLN A 361 1.36 -42.00 23.47
C GLN A 361 0.19 -42.92 23.85
N GLU A 362 -1.00 -42.36 24.08
CA GLU A 362 -2.23 -43.12 24.27
C GLU A 362 -2.52 -44.01 23.05
N LYS A 363 -2.48 -43.44 21.85
CA LYS A 363 -2.65 -44.21 20.59
C LYS A 363 -1.61 -45.32 20.44
N LEU A 364 -0.33 -45.02 20.65
CA LEU A 364 0.74 -46.02 20.57
C LEU A 364 0.58 -47.13 21.62
N SER A 365 0.08 -46.80 22.81
CA SER A 365 -0.19 -47.78 23.87
C SER A 365 -1.34 -48.71 23.47
N TRP A 366 -2.39 -48.18 22.85
CA TRP A 366 -3.48 -49.00 22.28
C TRP A 366 -2.95 -49.99 21.24
N PHE A 367 -2.10 -49.57 20.30
CA PHE A 367 -1.48 -50.49 19.33
C PHE A 367 -0.66 -51.58 20.02
N LYS A 368 0.14 -51.21 21.03
CA LYS A 368 0.99 -52.14 21.78
C LYS A 368 0.21 -53.23 22.53
N GLU A 369 -0.97 -52.89 23.03
CA GLU A 369 -1.83 -53.77 23.81
C GLU A 369 -2.78 -54.61 22.93
N ALA A 370 -3.10 -54.15 21.73
CA ALA A 370 -4.12 -54.77 20.89
C ALA A 370 -3.72 -56.13 20.29
N SER A 371 -2.47 -56.31 19.84
CA SER A 371 -1.97 -57.58 19.30
C SER A 371 -0.46 -57.72 19.44
N GLU A 372 0.06 -58.93 19.27
CA GLU A 372 1.51 -59.19 19.27
C GLU A 372 2.21 -58.54 18.07
N GLU A 373 1.63 -58.64 16.88
CA GLU A 373 2.14 -57.98 15.67
C GLU A 373 2.22 -56.45 15.82
N ARG A 374 1.16 -55.81 16.33
CA ARG A 374 1.16 -54.36 16.57
C ARG A 374 2.13 -53.95 17.68
N ARG A 375 2.39 -54.84 18.65
CA ARG A 375 3.41 -54.64 19.68
C ARG A 375 4.81 -54.63 19.09
N GLU A 376 5.09 -55.53 18.14
CA GLU A 376 6.35 -55.52 17.40
C GLU A 376 6.49 -54.22 16.61
N TRP A 377 5.43 -53.74 15.95
CA TRP A 377 5.46 -52.46 15.23
C TRP A 377 5.82 -51.27 16.13
N VAL A 378 5.22 -51.17 17.31
CA VAL A 378 5.52 -50.09 18.26
C VAL A 378 6.95 -50.21 18.80
N THR A 379 7.43 -51.43 19.00
CA THR A 379 8.79 -51.69 19.50
C THR A 379 9.84 -51.30 18.46
N GLU A 380 9.65 -51.76 17.22
CA GLU A 380 10.50 -51.44 16.07
C GLU A 380 10.49 -49.94 15.76
N ALA A 381 9.31 -49.31 15.73
CA ALA A 381 9.20 -47.87 15.50
C ALA A 381 9.99 -47.08 16.55
N ARG A 382 9.92 -47.46 17.83
CA ARG A 382 10.69 -46.81 18.90
C ARG A 382 12.20 -47.06 18.77
N ALA A 383 12.61 -48.25 18.36
CA ALA A 383 14.02 -48.56 18.10
C ALA A 383 14.58 -47.65 16.98
N ARG A 384 13.85 -47.52 15.87
CA ARG A 384 14.23 -46.61 14.76
C ARG A 384 14.37 -45.16 15.22
N ILE A 385 13.43 -44.65 16.01
CA ILE A 385 13.51 -43.30 16.56
C ILE A 385 14.75 -43.13 17.45
N ALA A 386 15.09 -44.12 18.28
CA ALA A 386 16.27 -44.08 19.14
C ALA A 386 17.58 -44.10 18.33
N GLU A 387 17.58 -44.73 17.15
CA GLU A 387 18.70 -44.74 16.20
C GLU A 387 18.76 -43.47 15.31
N GLY A 388 17.78 -42.56 15.41
CA GLY A 388 17.68 -41.35 14.58
C GLY A 388 17.03 -41.60 13.20
N TRP A 389 16.42 -42.75 12.98
CA TRP A 389 15.73 -43.12 11.74
C TRP A 389 14.26 -42.68 11.78
N TYR A 390 14.00 -41.50 11.22
CA TYR A 390 12.68 -40.89 11.18
C TYR A 390 11.88 -41.29 9.94
N HIS A 391 10.55 -41.26 10.06
CA HIS A 391 9.66 -41.47 8.93
C HIS A 391 9.88 -40.36 7.86
N PRO A 392 9.89 -40.68 6.54
CA PRO A 392 10.19 -39.72 5.48
C PRO A 392 9.39 -38.42 5.54
N ASP A 393 8.12 -38.49 5.93
CA ASP A 393 7.23 -37.33 6.09
C ASP A 393 7.63 -36.32 7.18
N PHE A 394 8.60 -36.67 8.04
CA PHE A 394 9.07 -35.84 9.16
C PHE A 394 10.59 -35.77 9.27
N GLU A 395 11.33 -36.51 8.43
CA GLU A 395 12.78 -36.62 8.48
C GLU A 395 13.46 -35.25 8.30
N ALA A 396 13.02 -34.46 7.32
CA ALA A 396 13.61 -33.16 7.05
C ALA A 396 13.42 -32.17 8.21
N GLU A 397 12.22 -32.10 8.80
CA GLU A 397 11.92 -31.24 9.93
C GLU A 397 12.67 -31.67 11.19
N LEU A 398 12.78 -32.98 11.45
CA LEU A 398 13.48 -33.52 12.61
C LEU A 398 15.00 -33.34 12.50
N ALA A 399 15.59 -33.60 11.33
CA ALA A 399 17.01 -33.36 11.08
C ALA A 399 17.40 -31.87 11.25
N ALA A 400 16.52 -30.96 10.83
CA ALA A 400 16.70 -29.52 11.05
C ALA A 400 16.62 -29.14 12.53
N LEU A 401 15.78 -29.82 13.32
CA LEU A 401 15.67 -29.59 14.77
C LEU A 401 16.89 -30.13 15.53
N GLU A 402 17.53 -31.18 15.04
CA GLU A 402 18.75 -31.78 15.60
C GLU A 402 20.03 -31.03 15.23
N GLY A 403 19.97 -30.11 14.25
CA GLY A 403 21.11 -29.33 13.80
C GLY A 403 22.06 -30.09 12.86
N VAL A 404 21.55 -31.10 12.15
CA VAL A 404 22.31 -31.93 11.20
C VAL A 404 22.27 -31.35 9.76
N LEU A 405 21.42 -30.36 9.51
CA LEU A 405 21.25 -29.65 8.22
C LEU A 405 21.75 -28.21 8.22
#